data_AF-A0A2E0XUZ7-F1
#
_entry.id   AF-A0A2E0XUZ7-F1
#
_cell.length_a   1.000
_cell.length_b   1.000
_cell.length_c   1.000
_cell.angle_alpha   90.00
_cell.angle_beta   90.00
_cell.angle_gamma   90.00
#
_symmetry.space_group_name_H-M   'P 1'
#
loop_
_entity.id
_entity.type
_entity.pdbx_description
1 polymer ?
#
loop_
_entity_poly.entity_id
_entity_poly.type
_entity_poly.pdbx_seq_one_letter_code
_entity_poly.pdbx_strand_id
1 'polypeptide(L)'
;MRKSLIVTIFLSLILSCSKSDRGELIGVKSNKFFSDKPQGMVLIPSGSFTMGPSNPSAVLDQNPTLKTVSVKAFYMDETEITNSEYRQFVNWVRDSIVRTELAVASYYKIGEEISEDDPMWEFMPLYNRVGDGEEKTAYQEYLEENGLGILDIENKSTYKLNWDIKIPWERSEYLDANYAAVLEGGIGPDLLEDYEGFFIPADSTPNALRAFKTKRI
;
A
#
# COMPACT_ATOMS: atom_id res chain seq x y z
N MET A 1 -54.45 -29.38 31.66
CA MET A 1 -54.19 -30.05 30.36
C MET A 1 -54.60 -29.21 29.14
N ARG A 2 -55.77 -28.53 29.11
CA ARG A 2 -56.16 -27.69 27.96
C ARG A 2 -55.28 -26.46 27.73
N LYS A 3 -54.84 -25.77 28.80
CA LYS A 3 -53.96 -24.59 28.70
C LYS A 3 -52.52 -24.95 28.26
N SER A 4 -52.00 -26.10 28.71
CA SER A 4 -50.66 -26.58 28.31
C SER A 4 -50.62 -27.00 26.83
N LEU A 5 -51.72 -27.51 26.28
CA LEU A 5 -51.85 -27.89 24.86
C LEU A 5 -51.87 -26.68 23.91
N ILE A 6 -52.48 -25.57 24.33
CA ILE A 6 -52.51 -24.33 23.55
C ILE A 6 -51.11 -23.71 23.49
N VAL A 7 -50.35 -23.76 24.60
CA VAL A 7 -48.99 -23.22 24.67
C VAL A 7 -48.02 -24.02 23.79
N THR A 8 -48.14 -25.36 23.72
CA THR A 8 -47.29 -26.17 22.83
C THR A 8 -47.61 -25.94 21.36
N ILE A 9 -48.88 -25.74 20.98
CA ILE A 9 -49.27 -25.40 19.60
C ILE A 9 -48.73 -24.02 19.19
N PHE A 10 -48.79 -23.05 20.11
CA PHE A 10 -48.26 -21.72 19.84
C PHE A 10 -46.74 -21.74 19.70
N LEU A 11 -46.04 -22.53 20.52
CA LEU A 11 -44.59 -22.71 20.44
C LEU A 11 -44.17 -23.43 19.15
N SER A 12 -44.94 -24.42 18.68
CA SER A 12 -44.66 -25.10 17.40
C SER A 12 -44.85 -24.18 16.19
N LEU A 13 -45.78 -23.21 16.26
CA LEU A 13 -45.99 -22.21 15.21
C LEU A 13 -44.81 -21.24 15.09
N ILE A 14 -44.19 -20.86 16.21
CA ILE A 14 -43.03 -19.95 16.22
C ILE A 14 -41.77 -20.65 15.67
N LEU A 15 -41.63 -21.97 15.91
CA LEU A 15 -40.50 -22.77 15.42
C LEU A 15 -40.61 -23.16 13.93
N SER A 16 -41.77 -22.99 13.29
CA SER A 16 -42.00 -23.36 11.88
C SER A 16 -41.47 -22.34 10.86
N CYS A 17 -40.90 -21.21 11.32
CA CYS A 17 -40.34 -20.20 10.43
C CYS A 17 -38.94 -20.64 9.94
N SER A 18 -38.92 -21.51 8.92
CA SER A 18 -37.73 -21.93 8.19
C SER A 18 -37.24 -20.80 7.28
N LYS A 19 -35.97 -20.39 7.44
CA LYS A 19 -35.27 -19.52 6.49
C LYS A 19 -34.77 -20.39 5.34
N SER A 20 -35.61 -20.56 4.32
CA SER A 20 -35.28 -21.27 3.08
C SER A 20 -35.08 -20.26 1.97
N ASP A 21 -33.86 -20.22 1.44
CA ASP A 21 -33.50 -19.31 0.34
C ASP A 21 -33.88 -19.86 -1.04
N ARG A 22 -34.64 -20.98 -1.11
CA ARG A 22 -35.18 -21.61 -2.34
C ARG A 22 -34.20 -21.79 -3.51
N GLY A 23 -32.89 -21.71 -3.27
CA GLY A 23 -31.87 -21.74 -4.33
C GLY A 23 -31.70 -20.40 -5.07
N GLU A 24 -32.35 -19.33 -4.61
CA GLU A 24 -32.21 -17.98 -5.14
C GLU A 24 -30.87 -17.36 -4.70
N LEU A 25 -30.24 -16.62 -5.61
CA LEU A 25 -29.01 -15.88 -5.33
C LEU A 25 -29.34 -14.64 -4.50
N ILE A 26 -29.46 -14.82 -3.17
CA ILE A 26 -29.79 -13.74 -2.22
C ILE A 26 -28.58 -12.90 -1.77
N GLY A 27 -27.39 -13.21 -2.27
CA GLY A 27 -26.13 -12.51 -1.95
C GLY A 27 -25.57 -12.86 -0.58
N VAL A 28 -24.25 -12.72 -0.44
CA VAL A 28 -23.59 -12.84 0.87
C VAL A 28 -23.97 -11.64 1.74
N LYS A 29 -24.23 -11.86 3.03
CA LYS A 29 -24.46 -10.76 3.98
C LYS A 29 -23.22 -9.87 3.99
N SER A 30 -23.33 -8.67 3.42
CA SER A 30 -22.26 -7.68 3.54
C SER A 30 -22.25 -7.11 4.95
N ASN A 31 -21.05 -6.83 5.46
CA ASN A 31 -20.93 -5.98 6.63
C ASN A 31 -21.48 -4.60 6.27
N LYS A 32 -22.39 -4.07 7.09
CA LYS A 32 -22.86 -2.69 6.92
C LYS A 32 -21.68 -1.76 7.14
N PHE A 33 -21.14 -1.21 6.05
CA PHE A 33 -20.14 -0.16 6.10
C PHE A 33 -20.86 1.15 6.39
N PHE A 34 -20.67 1.68 7.60
CA PHE A 34 -21.08 3.04 7.93
C PHE A 34 -19.90 3.95 7.61
N SER A 35 -20.05 4.75 6.55
CA SER A 35 -19.03 5.72 6.18
C SER A 35 -19.11 6.90 7.13
N ASP A 36 -18.25 6.91 8.15
CA ASP A 36 -18.02 8.10 8.94
C ASP A 36 -17.39 9.18 8.06
N LYS A 37 -17.74 10.44 8.34
CA LYS A 37 -17.19 11.60 7.64
C LYS A 37 -15.66 11.59 7.80
N PRO A 38 -14.87 11.50 6.71
CA PRO A 38 -13.43 11.60 6.80
C PRO A 38 -13.00 12.95 7.38
N GLN A 39 -11.94 12.96 8.17
CA GLN A 39 -11.42 14.18 8.76
C GLN A 39 -10.95 15.16 7.68
N GLY A 40 -11.30 16.44 7.80
CA GLY A 40 -10.93 17.48 6.83
C GLY A 40 -11.72 17.49 5.52
N MET A 41 -12.70 16.59 5.35
CA MET A 41 -13.56 16.54 4.17
C MET A 41 -14.96 17.07 4.44
N VAL A 42 -15.73 17.43 3.40
CA VAL A 42 -17.14 17.81 3.46
C VAL A 42 -17.96 16.95 2.49
N LEU A 43 -19.22 16.65 2.86
CA LEU A 43 -20.12 15.91 1.99
C LEU A 43 -20.68 16.84 0.91
N ILE A 44 -20.35 16.56 -0.35
CA ILE A 44 -20.99 17.18 -1.51
C ILE A 44 -22.25 16.36 -1.83
N PRO A 45 -23.45 16.94 -1.73
CA PRO A 45 -24.69 16.21 -1.99
C PRO A 45 -24.81 15.84 -3.47
N SER A 46 -25.56 14.78 -3.75
CA SER A 46 -25.89 14.41 -5.12
C SER A 46 -26.73 15.51 -5.78
N GLY A 47 -26.40 15.83 -7.02
CA GLY A 47 -27.12 16.86 -7.77
C GLY A 47 -26.64 16.95 -9.21
N SER A 48 -27.22 17.91 -9.93
CA SER A 48 -26.83 18.25 -11.29
C SER A 48 -26.39 19.70 -11.35
N PHE A 49 -25.32 19.99 -12.08
CA PHE A 49 -24.86 21.36 -12.32
C PHE A 49 -24.40 21.54 -13.77
N THR A 50 -24.43 22.77 -14.26
CA THR A 50 -23.92 23.11 -15.59
C THR A 50 -22.42 23.35 -15.50
N MET A 51 -21.64 22.48 -16.14
CA MET A 51 -20.19 22.56 -16.19
C MET A 51 -19.74 23.26 -17.47
N GLY A 52 -18.79 24.18 -17.33
CA GLY A 52 -18.19 24.94 -18.43
C GLY A 52 -18.17 26.44 -18.15
N PRO A 53 -17.48 27.23 -18.99
CA PRO A 53 -17.38 28.67 -18.81
C PRO A 53 -18.72 29.35 -19.09
N SER A 54 -19.11 30.27 -18.23
CA SER A 54 -20.31 31.09 -18.43
C SER A 54 -20.18 32.06 -19.61
N ASN A 55 -18.96 32.46 -19.96
CA ASN A 55 -18.65 33.29 -21.13
C ASN A 55 -17.48 32.69 -21.93
N PRO A 56 -17.73 32.02 -23.06
CA PRO A 56 -16.66 31.46 -23.89
C PRO A 56 -15.85 32.59 -24.54
N SER A 57 -14.55 32.65 -24.25
CA SER A 57 -13.64 33.59 -24.90
C SER A 57 -13.16 32.99 -26.21
N ALA A 58 -13.46 33.63 -27.33
CA ALA A 58 -13.06 33.19 -28.68
C ALA A 58 -11.53 33.12 -28.91
N VAL A 59 -10.71 33.57 -27.95
CA VAL A 59 -9.24 33.65 -28.05
C VAL A 59 -8.57 32.33 -27.63
N LEU A 60 -9.23 31.49 -26.83
CA LEU A 60 -8.77 30.12 -26.57
C LEU A 60 -9.56 29.19 -27.48
N ASP A 61 -8.89 28.58 -28.46
CA ASP A 61 -9.44 27.65 -29.46
C ASP A 61 -10.04 26.35 -28.85
N GLN A 62 -10.07 26.26 -27.52
CA GLN A 62 -10.79 25.27 -26.75
C GLN A 62 -12.08 25.90 -26.20
N ASN A 63 -13.09 26.11 -27.05
CA ASN A 63 -14.42 26.52 -26.59
C ASN A 63 -15.08 25.34 -25.83
N PRO A 64 -15.09 25.32 -24.49
CA PRO A 64 -15.68 24.22 -23.75
C PRO A 64 -17.19 24.37 -23.86
N THR A 65 -17.86 23.35 -24.40
CA THR A 65 -19.32 23.34 -24.46
C THR A 65 -19.90 23.23 -23.06
N LEU A 66 -20.90 24.07 -22.75
CA LEU A 66 -21.66 23.95 -21.51
C LEU A 66 -22.42 22.63 -21.50
N LYS A 67 -22.18 21.81 -20.48
CA LYS A 67 -22.83 20.49 -20.32
C LYS A 67 -23.43 20.37 -18.93
N THR A 68 -24.66 19.86 -18.85
CA THR A 68 -25.26 19.48 -17.56
C THR A 68 -24.71 18.14 -17.12
N VAL A 69 -24.04 18.11 -15.98
CA VAL A 69 -23.44 16.91 -15.40
C VAL A 69 -24.17 16.57 -14.10
N SER A 70 -24.54 15.31 -13.94
CA SER A 70 -25.10 14.77 -12.70
C SER A 70 -24.04 13.98 -11.95
N VAL A 71 -23.80 14.33 -10.69
CA VAL A 71 -22.78 13.70 -9.84
C VAL A 71 -23.46 13.12 -8.60
N LYS A 72 -23.06 11.90 -8.23
CA LYS A 72 -23.51 11.27 -6.97
C LYS A 72 -22.88 11.96 -5.77
N ALA A 73 -23.42 11.75 -4.58
CA ALA A 73 -22.82 12.31 -3.37
C ALA A 73 -21.42 11.73 -3.13
N PHE A 74 -20.46 12.59 -2.76
CA PHE A 74 -19.07 12.21 -2.46
C PHE A 74 -18.46 13.17 -1.44
N TYR A 75 -17.33 12.79 -0.85
CA TYR A 75 -16.57 13.66 0.05
C TYR A 75 -15.47 14.41 -0.71
N MET A 76 -15.29 15.69 -0.40
CA MET A 76 -14.22 16.54 -0.95
C MET A 76 -13.47 17.22 0.19
N ASP A 77 -12.15 17.38 0.08
CA ASP A 77 -11.36 18.13 1.07
C ASP A 77 -11.89 19.57 1.20
N GLU A 78 -11.98 20.05 2.45
CA GLU A 78 -12.44 21.42 2.75
C GLU A 78 -11.41 22.46 2.31
N THR A 79 -10.12 22.11 2.37
CA THR A 79 -8.99 22.95 1.97
C THR A 79 -8.03 22.16 1.08
N GLU A 80 -7.21 22.87 0.30
CA GLU A 80 -6.08 22.23 -0.37
C GLU A 80 -5.14 21.55 0.63
N ILE A 81 -4.48 20.47 0.21
CA ILE A 81 -3.51 19.75 1.04
C ILE A 81 -2.39 20.69 1.45
N THR A 82 -2.21 20.83 2.77
CA THR A 82 -1.18 21.70 3.34
C THR A 82 0.21 21.07 3.22
N ASN A 83 1.24 21.92 3.23
CA ASN A 83 2.64 21.46 3.29
C ASN A 83 2.92 20.54 4.51
N SER A 84 2.21 20.71 5.62
CA SER A 84 2.31 19.85 6.80
C SER A 84 1.73 18.46 6.58
N GLU A 85 0.55 18.36 5.96
CA GLU A 85 -0.09 17.08 5.64
C GLU A 85 0.71 16.31 4.60
N TYR A 86 1.21 17.00 3.58
CA TYR A 86 2.09 16.39 2.59
C TYR A 86 3.39 15.85 3.23
N ARG A 87 3.97 16.57 4.20
CA ARG A 87 5.13 16.08 4.99
C ARG A 87 4.81 14.83 5.79
N GLN A 88 3.62 14.76 6.38
CA GLN A 88 3.18 13.58 7.10
C GLN A 88 3.09 12.39 6.13
N PHE A 89 2.44 12.56 4.98
CA PHE A 89 2.33 11.53 3.96
C PHE A 89 3.71 11.01 3.51
N VAL A 90 4.63 11.91 3.15
CA VAL A 90 5.98 11.53 2.70
C VAL A 90 6.72 10.76 3.81
N ASN A 91 6.55 11.14 5.08
CA ASN A 91 7.14 10.41 6.20
C ASN A 91 6.61 8.99 6.38
N TRP A 92 5.38 8.70 5.95
CA TRP A 92 4.84 7.33 5.96
C TRP A 92 5.31 6.51 4.75
N VAL A 93 5.41 7.14 3.57
CA VAL A 93 5.78 6.45 2.33
C VAL A 93 7.28 6.18 2.23
N ARG A 94 8.13 7.04 2.80
CA ARG A 94 9.60 6.88 2.71
C ARG A 94 10.09 5.50 3.13
N ASP A 95 9.44 4.88 4.12
CA ASP A 95 9.85 3.61 4.68
C ASP A 95 9.66 2.48 3.65
N SER A 96 8.61 2.55 2.80
CA SER A 96 8.39 1.54 1.76
C SER A 96 9.43 1.62 0.64
N ILE A 97 9.84 2.84 0.27
CA ILE A 97 10.85 3.08 -0.76
C ILE A 97 12.20 2.56 -0.27
N VAL A 98 12.65 3.00 0.92
CA VAL A 98 13.94 2.59 1.48
C VAL A 98 13.99 1.09 1.73
N ARG A 99 12.92 0.47 2.24
CA ARG A 99 12.87 -0.99 2.41
C ARG A 99 13.01 -1.74 1.10
N THR A 100 12.44 -1.20 0.01
CA THR A 100 12.60 -1.82 -1.31
C THR A 100 14.07 -1.81 -1.71
N GLU A 101 14.71 -0.64 -1.66
CA GLU A 101 16.13 -0.51 -2.04
C GLU A 101 17.04 -1.34 -1.13
N LEU A 102 16.76 -1.39 0.17
CA LEU A 102 17.51 -2.24 1.10
C LEU A 102 17.31 -3.73 0.78
N ALA A 103 16.12 -4.18 0.40
CA ALA A 103 15.88 -5.57 0.02
C ALA A 103 16.65 -5.94 -1.26
N VAL A 104 16.68 -5.03 -2.23
CA VAL A 104 17.45 -5.19 -3.49
C VAL A 104 18.95 -5.26 -3.19
N ALA A 105 19.47 -4.31 -2.42
CA ALA A 105 20.88 -4.27 -2.03
C ALA A 105 21.29 -5.52 -1.22
N SER A 106 20.44 -5.95 -0.27
CA SER A 106 20.70 -7.15 0.53
C SER A 106 20.75 -8.40 -0.35
N TYR A 107 19.84 -8.52 -1.32
CA TYR A 107 19.83 -9.63 -2.26
C TYR A 107 21.10 -9.67 -3.12
N TYR A 108 21.56 -8.54 -3.66
CA TYR A 108 22.79 -8.50 -4.46
C TYR A 108 24.06 -8.74 -3.63
N LYS A 109 24.07 -8.30 -2.38
CA LYS A 109 25.21 -8.49 -1.47
C LYS A 109 25.34 -9.94 -0.99
N ILE A 110 24.24 -10.50 -0.47
CA ILE A 110 24.22 -11.80 0.22
C ILE A 110 23.94 -12.94 -0.75
N GLY A 111 23.12 -12.71 -1.78
CA GLY A 111 22.64 -13.73 -2.69
C GLY A 111 21.57 -14.64 -2.05
N GLU A 112 21.54 -15.89 -2.51
CA GLU A 112 20.58 -16.91 -2.05
C GLU A 112 21.06 -17.67 -0.80
N GLU A 113 22.30 -17.45 -0.35
CA GLU A 113 22.89 -18.14 0.80
C GLU A 113 22.37 -17.59 2.13
N ILE A 114 22.27 -18.46 3.14
CA ILE A 114 21.91 -18.04 4.50
C ILE A 114 23.15 -17.44 5.15
N SER A 115 23.13 -16.13 5.36
CA SER A 115 24.20 -15.39 6.06
C SER A 115 23.57 -14.52 7.15
N GLU A 116 23.19 -15.14 8.26
CA GLU A 116 22.61 -14.43 9.42
C GLU A 116 23.60 -13.46 10.10
N ASP A 117 24.90 -13.64 9.84
CA ASP A 117 25.96 -12.77 10.39
C ASP A 117 26.06 -11.42 9.66
N ASP A 118 25.45 -11.28 8.47
CA ASP A 118 25.47 -10.02 7.72
C ASP A 118 24.41 -9.05 8.26
N PRO A 119 24.77 -7.79 8.61
CA PRO A 119 23.80 -6.81 9.09
C PRO A 119 22.66 -6.50 8.09
N MET A 120 22.86 -6.74 6.80
CA MET A 120 21.83 -6.57 5.78
C MET A 120 20.85 -7.74 5.70
N TRP A 121 21.14 -8.88 6.32
CA TRP A 121 20.30 -10.08 6.28
C TRP A 121 18.86 -9.82 6.71
N GLU A 122 18.69 -8.98 7.72
CA GLU A 122 17.38 -8.59 8.25
C GLU A 122 16.46 -7.92 7.21
N PHE A 123 17.05 -7.31 6.17
CA PHE A 123 16.33 -6.63 5.10
C PHE A 123 16.09 -7.51 3.87
N MET A 124 16.53 -8.77 3.88
CA MET A 124 16.28 -9.70 2.78
C MET A 124 14.77 -9.79 2.47
N PRO A 125 14.41 -9.85 1.18
CA PRO A 125 13.02 -10.03 0.78
C PRO A 125 12.48 -11.35 1.36
N LEU A 126 11.26 -11.30 1.88
CA LEU A 126 10.53 -12.45 2.36
C LEU A 126 9.80 -13.09 1.17
N TYR A 127 10.29 -14.23 0.73
CA TYR A 127 9.66 -15.06 -0.29
C TYR A 127 9.47 -16.47 0.25
N ASN A 128 8.72 -17.29 -0.47
CA ASN A 128 8.53 -18.69 -0.11
C ASN A 128 9.84 -19.46 -0.35
N ARG A 129 10.78 -19.35 0.59
CA ARG A 129 11.94 -20.24 0.66
C ARG A 129 11.43 -21.61 1.04
N VAL A 130 11.61 -22.61 0.18
CA VAL A 130 11.53 -24.00 0.64
C VAL A 130 12.76 -24.20 1.51
N GLY A 131 12.56 -24.41 2.81
CA GLY A 131 13.67 -24.78 3.68
C GLY A 131 14.24 -26.13 3.23
N ASP A 132 15.57 -26.27 3.23
CA ASP A 132 16.21 -27.54 2.95
C ASP A 132 15.66 -28.63 3.90
N GLY A 133 14.83 -29.53 3.36
CA GLY A 133 14.26 -30.66 4.09
C GLY A 133 12.78 -30.58 4.48
N GLU A 134 12.05 -29.51 4.15
CA GLU A 134 10.59 -29.44 4.37
C GLU A 134 9.80 -29.91 3.14
N GLU A 135 8.73 -30.70 3.35
CA GLU A 135 7.84 -31.13 2.27
C GLU A 135 7.07 -29.91 1.71
N LYS A 136 7.19 -29.71 0.40
CA LYS A 136 6.48 -28.62 -0.30
C LYS A 136 4.97 -28.88 -0.22
N THR A 137 4.21 -27.84 0.10
CA THR A 137 2.75 -27.89 -0.03
C THR A 137 2.36 -27.97 -1.51
N ALA A 138 1.21 -28.58 -1.83
CA ALA A 138 0.72 -28.68 -3.21
C ALA A 138 0.59 -27.31 -3.93
N TYR A 139 0.37 -26.23 -3.17
CA TYR A 139 0.37 -24.87 -3.72
C TYR A 139 1.79 -24.36 -4.02
N GLN A 140 2.78 -24.69 -3.20
CA GLN A 140 4.19 -24.37 -3.46
C GLN A 140 4.73 -25.18 -4.64
N GLU A 141 4.36 -26.46 -4.77
CA GLU A 141 4.69 -27.26 -5.96
C GLU A 141 4.07 -26.67 -7.23
N TYR A 142 2.78 -26.29 -7.19
CA TYR A 142 2.13 -25.60 -8.31
C TYR A 142 2.85 -24.31 -8.70
N LEU A 143 3.23 -23.52 -7.71
CA LEU A 143 3.95 -22.27 -7.89
C LEU A 143 5.27 -22.54 -8.64
N GLU A 144 6.11 -23.43 -8.11
CA GLU A 144 7.39 -23.79 -8.73
C GLU A 144 7.26 -24.39 -10.13
N GLU A 145 6.33 -25.34 -10.34
CA GLU A 145 6.10 -25.96 -11.66
C GLU A 145 5.71 -24.94 -12.74
N ASN A 146 5.05 -23.84 -12.34
CA ASN A 146 4.67 -22.76 -13.23
C ASN A 146 5.69 -21.60 -13.26
N GLY A 147 6.84 -21.74 -12.60
CA GLY A 147 7.85 -20.68 -12.48
C GLY A 147 7.37 -19.46 -11.68
N LEU A 148 6.32 -19.61 -10.88
CA LEU A 148 5.75 -18.58 -10.02
C LEU A 148 6.28 -18.83 -8.60
N GLY A 149 6.99 -17.91 -7.96
CA GLY A 149 7.45 -18.10 -6.56
C GLY A 149 8.94 -18.39 -6.38
N ILE A 150 9.72 -18.38 -7.48
CA ILE A 150 11.16 -18.09 -7.41
C ILE A 150 11.31 -16.59 -7.16
N LEU A 151 12.22 -16.20 -6.27
CA LEU A 151 12.53 -14.80 -6.04
C LEU A 151 13.07 -14.19 -7.34
N ASP A 152 12.33 -13.24 -7.87
CA ASP A 152 12.80 -12.34 -8.92
C ASP A 152 12.84 -10.94 -8.32
N ILE A 153 14.05 -10.44 -8.08
CA ILE A 153 14.26 -9.16 -7.39
C ILE A 153 13.70 -7.98 -8.21
N GLU A 154 13.66 -8.11 -9.53
CA GLU A 154 13.07 -7.12 -10.44
C GLU A 154 11.53 -7.15 -10.38
N ASN A 155 10.95 -8.30 -10.01
CA ASN A 155 9.52 -8.49 -9.93
C ASN A 155 9.00 -8.52 -8.48
N LYS A 156 8.53 -7.37 -8.01
CA LYS A 156 7.92 -7.17 -6.68
C LYS A 156 6.73 -8.08 -6.35
N SER A 157 6.13 -8.77 -7.32
CA SER A 157 5.06 -9.73 -7.03
C SER A 157 5.57 -11.05 -6.45
N THR A 158 6.87 -11.33 -6.57
CA THR A 158 7.49 -12.58 -6.12
C THR A 158 7.92 -12.57 -4.66
N TYR A 159 7.99 -11.39 -4.03
CA TYR A 159 8.44 -11.25 -2.65
C TYR A 159 7.66 -10.19 -1.86
N LYS A 160 7.83 -10.24 -0.55
CA LYS A 160 7.33 -9.25 0.41
C LYS A 160 8.50 -8.58 1.11
N LEU A 161 8.34 -7.31 1.43
CA LEU A 161 9.33 -6.59 2.24
C LEU A 161 9.20 -7.02 3.70
N ASN A 162 10.33 -7.14 4.40
CA ASN A 162 10.33 -7.32 5.84
C ASN A 162 9.94 -6.00 6.53
N TRP A 163 8.78 -5.98 7.18
CA TRP A 163 8.25 -4.81 7.89
C TRP A 163 8.50 -4.83 9.40
N ASP A 164 8.97 -5.97 9.94
CA ASP A 164 9.16 -6.16 11.38
C ASP A 164 10.39 -5.41 11.90
N ILE A 165 11.38 -5.23 11.01
CA ILE A 165 12.65 -4.57 11.33
C ILE A 165 12.51 -3.06 11.17
N LYS A 166 13.08 -2.28 12.10
CA LYS A 166 13.11 -0.81 11.99
C LYS A 166 14.27 -0.37 11.13
N ILE A 167 14.10 0.72 10.40
CA ILE A 167 15.16 1.36 9.59
C ILE A 167 15.88 2.40 10.46
N PRO A 168 17.17 2.22 10.78
CA PRO A 168 17.98 3.28 11.39
C PRO A 168 18.19 4.45 10.44
N TRP A 169 17.71 5.64 10.80
CA TRP A 169 17.82 6.83 9.95
C TRP A 169 19.04 7.71 10.27
N GLU A 170 19.62 7.53 11.45
CA GLU A 170 20.76 8.32 11.92
C GLU A 170 22.08 7.72 11.40
N ARG A 171 22.97 8.57 10.85
CA ARG A 171 24.24 8.13 10.26
C ARG A 171 25.14 7.35 11.23
N SER A 172 25.03 7.62 12.53
CA SER A 172 25.77 6.89 13.58
C SER A 172 25.25 5.47 13.81
N GLU A 173 24.04 5.16 13.33
CA GLU A 173 23.37 3.87 13.50
C GLU A 173 23.34 3.07 12.19
N TYR A 174 24.03 3.54 11.14
CA TYR A 174 24.12 2.81 9.89
C TYR A 174 24.84 1.48 10.11
N LEU A 175 24.22 0.41 9.59
CA LEU A 175 24.63 -0.96 9.87
C LEU A 175 25.96 -1.30 9.20
N ASP A 176 26.11 -0.91 7.94
CA ASP A 176 27.33 -1.09 7.16
C ASP A 176 27.43 -0.07 6.01
N ALA A 177 28.49 -0.18 5.20
CA ALA A 177 28.73 0.71 4.08
C ALA A 177 27.70 0.55 2.94
N ASN A 178 27.16 -0.67 2.74
CA ASN A 178 26.16 -0.92 1.70
C ASN A 178 24.80 -0.32 2.10
N TYR A 179 24.43 -0.43 3.37
CA TYR A 179 23.29 0.27 3.97
C TYR A 179 23.41 1.79 3.81
N ALA A 180 24.61 2.33 4.09
CA ALA A 180 24.89 3.75 3.89
C ALA A 180 24.77 4.16 2.42
N ALA A 181 25.21 3.31 1.48
CA ALA A 181 25.08 3.57 0.04
C ALA A 181 23.62 3.60 -0.42
N VAL A 182 22.73 2.78 0.14
CA VAL A 182 21.29 2.86 -0.17
C VAL A 182 20.66 4.16 0.33
N LEU A 183 21.03 4.62 1.52
CA LEU A 183 20.45 5.84 2.10
C LEU A 183 21.06 7.12 1.52
N GLU A 184 22.37 7.21 1.52
CA GLU A 184 23.10 8.41 1.08
C GLU A 184 23.43 8.35 -0.40
N GLY A 185 23.40 7.21 -1.09
CA GLY A 185 23.79 7.11 -2.49
C GLY A 185 25.30 7.05 -2.68
N GLY A 186 25.71 6.46 -3.81
CA GLY A 186 27.10 6.14 -4.15
C GLY A 186 27.31 4.63 -4.29
N ILE A 187 28.58 4.23 -4.25
CA ILE A 187 29.02 2.84 -4.42
C ILE A 187 29.10 2.17 -3.04
N GLY A 188 28.33 1.09 -2.86
CA GLY A 188 28.57 0.14 -1.77
C GLY A 188 29.76 -0.76 -2.11
N PRO A 189 30.63 -1.13 -1.16
CA PRO A 189 31.81 -1.96 -1.43
C PRO A 189 31.48 -3.31 -2.08
N ASP A 190 30.31 -3.87 -1.79
CA ASP A 190 29.88 -5.19 -2.27
C ASP A 190 28.72 -5.10 -3.29
N LEU A 191 28.33 -3.89 -3.69
CA LEU A 191 27.24 -3.65 -4.64
C LEU A 191 27.81 -3.40 -6.03
N LEU A 192 27.19 -4.01 -7.05
CA LEU A 192 27.62 -3.91 -8.45
C LEU A 192 27.20 -2.60 -9.13
N GLU A 193 26.25 -1.87 -8.55
CA GLU A 193 25.63 -0.68 -9.14
C GLU A 193 25.71 0.54 -8.22
N ASP A 194 25.77 1.73 -8.84
CA ASP A 194 25.69 3.02 -8.16
C ASP A 194 24.25 3.25 -7.69
N TYR A 195 24.06 3.48 -6.40
CA TYR A 195 22.76 3.88 -5.87
C TYR A 195 22.62 5.41 -5.93
N GLU A 196 21.48 5.91 -6.41
CA GLU A 196 21.19 7.35 -6.35
C GLU A 196 21.06 7.84 -4.90
N GLY A 197 20.68 6.94 -3.99
CA GLY A 197 20.46 7.24 -2.58
C GLY A 197 19.08 7.82 -2.31
N PHE A 198 18.53 7.52 -1.14
CA PHE A 198 17.28 8.13 -0.68
C PHE A 198 17.42 9.64 -0.41
N PHE A 199 18.58 10.08 0.11
CA PHE A 199 18.86 11.48 0.38
C PHE A 199 19.44 12.16 -0.86
N ILE A 200 18.71 13.14 -1.38
CA ILE A 200 19.13 13.87 -2.58
C ILE A 200 20.15 14.96 -2.17
N PRO A 201 21.25 15.17 -2.93
CA PRO A 201 22.15 16.30 -2.73
C PRO A 201 21.40 17.64 -2.75
N ALA A 202 21.76 18.58 -1.87
CA ALA A 202 21.02 19.85 -1.80
C ALA A 202 21.12 20.63 -3.13
N ASP A 203 22.28 20.63 -3.75
CA ASP A 203 22.60 21.26 -5.03
C ASP A 203 21.82 20.73 -6.23
N SER A 204 21.36 19.48 -6.20
CA SER A 204 20.54 18.91 -7.27
C SER A 204 19.04 19.23 -7.13
N THR A 205 18.62 19.84 -6.01
CA THR A 205 17.21 20.22 -5.82
C THR A 205 16.94 21.66 -6.25
N PRO A 206 15.82 21.94 -6.96
CA PRO A 206 15.48 23.31 -7.39
C PRO A 206 15.37 24.32 -6.23
N ASN A 207 15.12 23.83 -5.02
CA ASN A 207 14.93 24.62 -3.81
C ASN A 207 16.09 24.49 -2.80
N ALA A 208 17.21 23.88 -3.20
CA ALA A 208 18.38 23.66 -2.35
C ALA A 208 18.04 23.08 -0.96
N LEU A 209 18.57 23.68 0.11
CA LEU A 209 18.34 23.29 1.51
C LEU A 209 16.87 23.41 1.98
N ARG A 210 15.98 23.98 1.15
CA ARG A 210 14.53 24.03 1.43
C ARG A 210 13.79 22.78 0.90
N ALA A 211 14.47 21.91 0.16
CA ALA A 211 13.91 20.64 -0.27
C ALA A 211 13.87 19.63 0.89
N PHE A 212 13.04 18.60 0.75
CA PHE A 212 12.89 17.57 1.76
C PHE A 212 14.14 16.71 1.83
N LYS A 213 14.66 16.50 3.06
CA LYS A 213 15.72 15.54 3.36
C LYS A 213 16.90 15.61 2.37
N THR A 214 17.53 16.77 2.27
CA THR A 214 18.75 16.93 1.48
C THR A 214 19.98 16.50 2.28
N LYS A 215 21.01 15.98 1.60
CA LYS A 215 22.33 15.76 2.23
C LYS A 215 22.83 17.07 2.82
N ARG A 216 22.97 17.12 4.15
CA ARG A 216 23.82 18.11 4.81
C ARG A 216 25.22 17.51 4.83
N ILE A 217 26.09 18.02 3.96
CA ILE A 217 27.53 17.78 4.04
C ILE A 217 28.05 18.58 5.23
#